data_AF-A0A3M8SGF2-F1
#
_entry.id   AF-A0A3M8SGF2-F1
#
_cell.length_a   1.000
_cell.length_b   1.000
_cell.length_c   1.000
_cell.angle_alpha   90.00
_cell.angle_beta   90.00
_cell.angle_gamma   90.00
#
_symmetry.space_group_name_H-M   'P 1'
#
loop_
_entity.id
_entity.type
_entity.pdbx_description
1 polymer ?
#
loop_
_entity_poly.entity_id
_entity_poly.type
_entity_poly.pdbx_seq_one_letter_code
_entity_poly.pdbx_strand_id
1 'polypeptide(L)'
;MTAGPDPAGTGEGPGAAAARLTGRPVTGERAMSGALAEVTLDGGQVVMVKRGDDPGAVEAEAAGLRWLADTGTVRVPVVHGHDPRWLVTDRVPSGRAGAPAAARFGRDLA
;
A
#
# COMPACT_ATOMS: atom_id res chain seq x y z
N MET A 1 10.09 -28.37 -7.31
CA MET A 1 10.02 -28.02 -5.87
C MET A 1 8.75 -27.20 -5.70
N THR A 2 7.61 -27.90 -5.64
CA THR A 2 6.28 -27.31 -5.55
C THR A 2 5.98 -27.06 -4.08
N ALA A 3 5.89 -25.78 -3.69
CA ALA A 3 5.39 -25.41 -2.37
C ALA A 3 3.93 -25.91 -2.27
N GLY A 4 3.67 -26.77 -1.28
CA GLY A 4 2.33 -27.22 -0.94
C GLY A 4 1.50 -26.06 -0.39
N PRO A 5 0.16 -26.15 -0.43
CA PRO A 5 -0.69 -25.13 0.15
C PRO A 5 -0.48 -25.12 1.66
N ASP A 6 -0.10 -23.97 2.22
CA ASP A 6 -0.17 -23.72 3.65
C ASP A 6 -1.63 -23.94 4.12
N PRO A 7 -1.85 -24.65 5.24
CA PRO A 7 -3.19 -24.85 5.76
C PRO A 7 -3.77 -23.49 6.16
N ALA A 8 -4.87 -23.12 5.51
CA ALA A 8 -5.64 -21.89 5.68
C ALA A 8 -5.58 -21.30 7.10
N GLY A 9 -4.75 -20.27 7.26
CA GLY A 9 -4.98 -19.24 8.27
C GLY A 9 -6.29 -18.54 7.89
N THR A 10 -7.27 -18.53 8.78
CA THR A 10 -8.64 -18.03 8.59
C THR A 10 -8.76 -16.50 8.42
N GLY A 11 -7.75 -15.84 7.88
CA GLY A 11 -7.75 -14.42 7.54
C GLY A 11 -7.69 -14.23 6.03
N GLU A 12 -8.45 -13.27 5.53
CA GLU A 12 -8.32 -12.80 4.15
C GLU A 12 -6.87 -12.43 3.81
N GLY A 13 -6.38 -12.82 2.63
CA GLY A 13 -5.07 -12.45 2.12
C GLY A 13 -5.04 -11.09 1.39
N PRO A 14 -3.85 -10.52 1.13
CA PRO A 14 -3.72 -9.17 0.60
C PRO A 14 -4.33 -8.98 -0.80
N GLY A 15 -4.26 -9.97 -1.69
CA GLY A 15 -4.92 -9.90 -3.00
C GLY A 15 -6.45 -9.85 -2.89
N ALA A 16 -7.05 -10.65 -2.01
CA ALA A 16 -8.49 -10.61 -1.78
C ALA A 16 -8.94 -9.27 -1.18
N ALA A 17 -8.17 -8.74 -0.22
CA ALA A 17 -8.42 -7.43 0.36
C ALA A 17 -8.32 -6.31 -0.69
N ALA A 18 -7.28 -6.33 -1.53
CA ALA A 18 -7.12 -5.38 -2.62
C ALA A 18 -8.29 -5.44 -3.60
N ALA A 19 -8.72 -6.65 -4.00
CA ALA A 19 -9.84 -6.80 -4.93
C ALA A 19 -11.13 -6.20 -4.37
N ARG A 20 -11.44 -6.49 -3.09
CA ARG A 20 -12.61 -5.94 -2.41
C ARG A 20 -12.54 -4.42 -2.28
N LEU A 21 -11.43 -3.90 -1.76
CA LEU A 21 -11.29 -2.48 -1.42
C LEU A 21 -11.17 -1.57 -2.64
N THR A 22 -10.71 -2.11 -3.78
CA THR A 22 -10.57 -1.34 -5.03
C THR A 22 -11.69 -1.63 -6.05
N GLY A 23 -12.48 -2.68 -5.84
CA GLY A 23 -13.47 -3.15 -6.80
C GLY A 23 -12.86 -3.70 -8.10
N ARG A 24 -11.57 -4.05 -8.11
CA ARG A 24 -10.83 -4.48 -9.29
C ARG A 24 -10.26 -5.89 -9.14
N PRO A 25 -10.29 -6.73 -10.18
CA PRO A 25 -9.66 -8.04 -10.11
C PRO A 25 -8.15 -7.93 -9.87
N VAL A 26 -7.57 -8.95 -9.24
CA VAL A 26 -6.12 -9.09 -9.04
C VAL A 26 -5.53 -10.04 -10.08
N THR A 27 -4.40 -9.66 -10.67
CA THR A 27 -3.67 -10.43 -11.69
C THR A 27 -2.29 -10.88 -11.21
N GLY A 28 -1.81 -10.36 -10.08
CA GLY A 28 -0.56 -10.80 -9.45
C GLY A 28 -0.44 -10.32 -8.01
N GLU A 29 0.30 -11.08 -7.21
CA GLU A 29 0.60 -10.75 -5.81
C GLU A 29 2.04 -11.14 -5.52
N ARG A 30 2.76 -10.25 -4.83
CA ARG A 30 4.14 -10.48 -4.37
C ARG A 30 4.27 -10.03 -2.91
N ALA A 31 4.51 -10.99 -2.01
CA ALA A 31 4.86 -10.68 -0.63
C ALA A 31 6.19 -9.91 -0.57
N MET A 32 6.24 -8.87 0.25
CA MET A 32 7.44 -8.05 0.47
C MET A 32 7.98 -8.25 1.89
N SER A 33 7.11 -8.13 2.89
CA SER A 33 7.41 -8.41 4.30
C SER A 33 6.16 -8.97 4.99
N GLY A 34 6.25 -9.35 6.26
CA GLY A 34 5.18 -10.08 6.96
C GLY A 34 3.79 -9.43 6.95
N ALA A 35 3.71 -8.10 6.82
CA ALA A 35 2.44 -7.36 6.76
C ALA A 35 2.27 -6.54 5.47
N LEU A 36 3.14 -6.72 4.46
CA LEU A 36 3.17 -5.89 3.27
C LEU A 36 3.29 -6.73 1.99
N ALA A 37 2.39 -6.48 1.05
CA ALA A 37 2.42 -7.09 -0.27
C ALA A 37 2.29 -6.03 -1.37
N GLU A 38 2.88 -6.34 -2.52
CA GLU A 38 2.65 -5.65 -3.79
C GLU A 38 1.60 -6.44 -4.57
N VAL A 39 0.55 -5.77 -5.06
CA VAL A 39 -0.56 -6.40 -5.79
C VAL A 39 -0.75 -5.72 -7.14
N THR A 40 -0.79 -6.53 -8.19
CA THR A 40 -1.11 -6.07 -9.54
C THR A 40 -2.61 -6.23 -9.75
N LEU A 41 -3.29 -5.12 -10.01
CA LEU A 41 -4.70 -5.08 -10.37
C LEU A 41 -4.88 -5.31 -11.88
N ASP A 42 -6.07 -5.73 -12.29
CA ASP A 42 -6.47 -5.76 -13.69
C ASP A 42 -6.30 -4.38 -14.33
N GLY A 43 -5.77 -4.33 -15.55
CA GLY A 43 -5.30 -3.09 -16.18
C GLY A 43 -3.86 -2.69 -15.79
N GLY A 44 -3.15 -3.51 -15.02
CA GLY A 44 -1.69 -3.40 -14.82
C GLY A 44 -1.25 -2.40 -13.74
N GLN A 45 -2.18 -1.75 -13.03
CA GLN A 45 -1.83 -0.89 -11.91
C GLN A 45 -1.27 -1.72 -10.76
N VAL A 46 -0.15 -1.29 -10.19
CA VAL A 46 0.46 -1.90 -9.02
C VAL A 46 0.13 -1.08 -7.77
N VAL A 47 -0.39 -1.73 -6.74
CA VAL A 47 -0.73 -1.13 -5.43
C VAL A 47 0.04 -1.80 -4.30
N MET A 48 0.23 -1.07 -3.20
CA MET A 48 0.73 -1.62 -1.94
C MET A 48 -0.44 -1.99 -1.05
N VAL A 49 -0.41 -3.19 -0.48
CA VAL A 49 -1.41 -3.69 0.46
C VAL A 49 -0.73 -3.95 1.80
N LYS A 50 -1.17 -3.23 2.83
CA LYS A 50 -0.61 -3.31 4.18
C LYS A 50 -1.65 -3.84 5.15
N ARG A 51 -1.24 -4.81 5.97
CA ARG A 51 -2.03 -5.31 7.10
C ARG A 51 -1.76 -4.47 8.34
N GLY A 52 -2.80 -3.99 9.01
CA GLY A 52 -2.71 -3.43 10.36
C GLY A 52 -2.63 -4.53 11.42
N ASP A 53 -1.77 -4.34 12.41
CA ASP A 53 -1.61 -5.27 13.54
C ASP A 53 -2.28 -4.76 14.83
N ASP A 54 -2.51 -3.45 14.95
CA ASP A 54 -3.10 -2.81 16.13
C ASP A 54 -4.48 -2.18 15.82
N PRO A 55 -5.41 -2.14 16.79
CA PRO A 55 -6.70 -1.47 16.64
C PRO A 55 -6.53 0.00 16.23
N GLY A 56 -7.23 0.42 15.17
CA GLY A 56 -7.22 1.81 14.71
C GLY A 56 -5.98 2.20 13.87
N ALA A 57 -5.00 1.31 13.72
CA ALA A 57 -3.76 1.63 13.02
C ALA A 57 -3.99 1.99 11.55
N VAL A 58 -4.86 1.25 10.86
CA VAL A 58 -5.18 1.49 9.46
C VAL A 58 -5.96 2.79 9.29
N GLU A 59 -6.96 3.03 10.13
CA GLU A 59 -7.77 4.24 10.09
C GLU A 59 -6.91 5.49 10.33
N ALA A 60 -6.00 5.43 11.32
CA ALA A 60 -5.07 6.52 11.61
C ALA A 60 -4.12 6.79 10.43
N GLU A 61 -3.54 5.75 9.84
CA GLU A 61 -2.65 5.89 8.68
C GLU A 61 -3.38 6.44 7.45
N ALA A 62 -4.59 5.92 7.16
CA ALA A 62 -5.40 6.38 6.05
C ALA A 62 -5.87 7.83 6.23
N ALA A 63 -6.23 8.23 7.45
CA ALA A 63 -6.58 9.61 7.76
C ALA A 63 -5.35 10.54 7.62
N GLY A 64 -4.20 10.13 8.14
CA GLY A 64 -2.95 10.88 8.04
C GLY A 64 -2.50 11.08 6.59
N LEU A 65 -2.56 10.04 5.76
CA LEU A 65 -2.20 10.14 4.33
C LEU A 65 -3.13 11.08 3.57
N ARG A 66 -4.45 11.06 3.84
CA ARG A 66 -5.39 12.00 3.21
C ARG A 66 -5.13 13.43 3.65
N TRP A 67 -4.93 13.65 4.95
CA TRP A 67 -4.60 14.97 5.49
C TRP A 67 -3.30 15.53 4.90
N LEU A 68 -2.25 14.70 4.78
CA LEU A 68 -1.00 15.08 4.12
C LEU A 68 -1.16 15.33 2.63
N ALA A 69 -2.01 14.58 1.93
CA ALA A 69 -2.26 14.80 0.51
C ALA A 69 -2.91 16.16 0.24
N ASP A 70 -3.79 16.61 1.14
CA ASP A 70 -4.49 17.89 1.04
C ASP A 70 -3.55 19.10 1.17
N THR A 71 -2.35 18.95 1.74
CA THR A 71 -1.37 20.05 1.82
C THR A 71 -0.77 20.39 0.46
N GLY A 72 -0.73 19.41 -0.45
CA GLY A 72 -0.09 19.55 -1.77
C GLY A 72 1.43 19.79 -1.72
N THR A 73 2.09 19.63 -0.57
CA THR A 73 3.51 19.95 -0.40
C THR A 73 4.42 18.80 -0.82
N VAL A 74 4.39 17.70 -0.06
CA VAL A 74 5.11 16.46 -0.39
C VAL A 74 4.15 15.48 -1.06
N ARG A 75 4.60 14.86 -2.15
CA ARG A 75 3.86 13.78 -2.79
C ARG A 75 3.80 12.57 -1.87
N VAL A 76 2.62 12.29 -1.33
CA VAL A 76 2.32 11.07 -0.56
C VAL A 76 1.51 10.07 -1.41
N PRO A 77 1.56 8.76 -1.11
CA PRO A 77 0.74 7.76 -1.81
C PRO A 77 -0.76 8.04 -1.67
N VAL A 78 -1.52 7.91 -2.76
CA VAL A 78 -2.98 7.96 -2.71
C VAL A 78 -3.51 6.71 -2.00
N VAL A 79 -4.56 6.87 -1.20
CA VAL A 79 -5.31 5.77 -0.58
C VAL A 79 -6.42 5.33 -1.53
N HIS A 80 -6.35 4.09 -2.02
CA HIS A 80 -7.38 3.50 -2.89
C HIS A 80 -8.55 2.92 -2.10
N GLY A 81 -8.30 2.47 -0.88
CA GLY A 81 -9.32 1.90 0.00
C GLY A 81 -8.71 1.40 1.30
N HIS A 82 -9.52 1.31 2.35
CA HIS A 82 -9.11 0.74 3.63
C HIS A 82 -10.30 0.18 4.41
N ASP A 83 -10.00 -0.73 5.32
CA ASP A 83 -10.87 -1.22 6.39
C ASP A 83 -10.04 -1.37 7.68
N PRO A 84 -10.60 -1.81 8.82
CA PRO A 84 -9.84 -1.89 10.07
C PRO A 84 -8.57 -2.77 10.03
N ARG A 85 -8.42 -3.63 9.02
CA ARG A 85 -7.30 -4.59 8.90
C ARG A 85 -6.41 -4.30 7.70
N TRP A 86 -6.92 -3.69 6.64
CA TRP A 86 -6.20 -3.56 5.37
C TRP A 86 -6.20 -2.14 4.84
N LEU A 87 -5.03 -1.69 4.38
CA LEU A 87 -4.83 -0.43 3.68
C LEU A 87 -4.28 -0.69 2.28
N VAL A 88 -4.89 -0.08 1.26
CA VAL A 88 -4.44 -0.13 -0.14
C VAL A 88 -4.00 1.25 -0.59
N THR A 89 -2.74 1.39 -1.01
CA THR A 89 -2.16 2.66 -1.47
C THR A 89 -1.40 2.52 -2.79
N ASP A 90 -1.01 3.65 -3.38
CA ASP A 90 -0.09 3.66 -4.52
C ASP A 90 1.22 2.92 -4.23
N ARG A 91 1.70 2.17 -5.23
CA ARG A 91 3.12 1.83 -5.29
C ARG A 91 3.90 3.05 -5.75
N VAL A 92 4.75 3.60 -4.88
CA VAL A 92 5.67 4.70 -5.24
C VAL A 92 6.91 4.15 -5.95
N PRO A 93 7.14 4.44 -7.24
CA PRO A 93 8.34 3.98 -7.94
C PRO A 93 9.60 4.57 -7.32
N SER A 94 10.64 3.75 -7.16
CA SER A 94 11.94 4.24 -6.68
C SER A 94 12.63 5.10 -7.75
N GLY A 95 13.03 6.31 -7.36
CA GLY A 95 13.88 7.19 -8.18
C GLY A 95 15.35 7.11 -7.79
N ARG A 96 16.22 7.78 -8.56
CA ARG A 96 17.64 7.91 -8.23
C ARG A 96 17.82 8.83 -7.02
N ALA A 97 18.44 8.33 -5.97
CA ALA A 97 18.88 9.15 -4.84
C ALA A 97 20.03 10.09 -5.25
N GLY A 98 20.03 11.32 -4.75
CA GLY A 98 21.09 12.29 -5.01
C GLY A 98 20.88 13.61 -4.27
N ALA A 99 21.96 14.39 -4.11
CA ALA A 99 21.92 15.65 -3.37
C ALA A 99 20.83 16.64 -3.88
N PRO A 100 20.61 16.81 -5.20
CA PRO A 100 19.52 17.67 -5.67
C PRO A 100 18.13 17.16 -5.29
N ALA A 101 17.93 15.83 -5.31
CA ALA A 101 16.66 15.22 -4.92
C ALA A 101 16.40 15.39 -3.42
N ALA A 102 17.42 15.23 -2.59
CA ALA A 102 17.35 15.46 -1.14
C ALA A 102 17.06 16.93 -0.81
N ALA A 103 17.73 17.87 -1.47
CA ALA A 103 17.51 19.30 -1.25
C ALA A 103 16.10 19.74 -1.66
N ARG A 104 15.53 19.18 -2.74
CA ARG A 104 14.14 19.40 -3.12
C ARG A 104 13.19 18.83 -2.06
N PHE A 105 13.38 17.57 -1.68
CA PHE A 105 12.54 16.93 -0.67
C PHE A 105 12.54 17.70 0.66
N GLY A 106 13.69 18.21 1.10
CA GLY A 106 13.78 19.05 2.31
C GLY A 106 13.02 20.38 2.20
N ARG A 107 12.94 21.00 1.02
CA ARG A 107 12.10 22.19 0.80
C ARG A 107 10.62 21.86 0.78
N ASP A 108 10.27 20.72 0.18
CA ASP A 108 8.86 20.28 0.10
C ASP A 108 8.31 19.91 1.51
N LEU A 109 9.19 19.53 2.45
CA LEU A 109 8.85 19.17 3.83
C LEU A 109 8.67 20.36 4.80
N ALA A 110 9.23 21.53 4.49
CA ALA A 110 9.32 22.68 5.42
C ALA A 110 8.18 23.68 5.20
#